data_AF-A0A526UY47-F1
#
_entry.id   AF-A0A526UY47-F1
#
_cell.length_a   1.000
_cell.length_b   1.000
_cell.length_c   1.000
_cell.angle_alpha   90.00
_cell.angle_beta   90.00
_cell.angle_gamma   90.00
#
_symmetry.space_group_name_H-M   'P 1'
#
loop_
_entity.id
_entity.type
_entity.pdbx_description
1 polymer ?
#
loop_
_entity_poly.entity_id
_entity_poly.type
_entity_poly.pdbx_seq_one_letter_code
_entity_poly.pdbx_strand_id
1 'polypeptide(L)'
;FMRATNEGPGWTADFRVLIGSVDRDLDDVNAVPGVLDPDDYSASQAEGRALRAADSDGLVWNSVRMPGGGCIGIFWPDVITIPVQGRHYSYHWDGARVDFVRQHDTGKVLAVT
;
A
#
# COMPACT_ATOMS: atom_id res chain seq x y z
N PHE A 1 8.29 7.03 3.06
CA PHE A 1 7.34 8.08 2.67
C PHE A 1 7.51 9.33 3.53
N MET A 2 7.08 9.36 4.80
CA MET A 2 7.15 10.58 5.63
C MET A 2 8.58 11.11 5.86
N ARG A 3 9.59 10.23 5.99
CA ARG A 3 11.00 10.66 6.01
C ARG A 3 11.39 11.51 4.79
N ALA A 4 10.74 11.30 3.64
CA ALA A 4 11.04 12.01 2.39
C ALA A 4 10.25 13.32 2.23
N THR A 5 9.39 13.70 3.17
CA THR A 5 8.57 14.92 3.07
C THR A 5 9.22 16.15 3.73
N ASN A 6 10.37 15.98 4.42
CA ASN A 6 11.09 17.04 5.14
C ASN A 6 10.26 17.78 6.22
N GLU A 7 9.26 17.10 6.78
CA GLU A 7 8.41 17.66 7.84
C GLU A 7 9.10 17.59 9.20
N GLY A 8 8.88 18.62 10.02
CA GLY A 8 9.45 18.72 11.36
C GLY A 8 8.84 17.71 12.35
N PRO A 9 9.56 17.37 13.45
CA PRO A 9 8.99 16.59 14.54
C PRO A 9 7.70 17.22 15.08
N GLY A 10 6.70 16.39 15.41
CA GLY A 10 5.39 16.84 15.88
C GLY A 10 4.35 16.99 14.78
N TRP A 11 4.75 16.89 13.51
CA TRP A 11 3.83 16.97 12.38
C TRP A 11 2.88 15.77 12.33
N THR A 12 1.66 15.99 11.84
CA THR A 12 0.66 14.93 11.66
C THR A 12 0.17 14.88 10.23
N ALA A 13 0.09 13.68 9.66
CA ALA A 13 -0.56 13.44 8.36
C ALA A 13 -1.91 12.74 8.54
N ASP A 14 -2.95 13.28 7.93
CA ASP A 14 -4.26 12.65 7.90
C ASP A 14 -4.44 11.78 6.66
N PHE A 15 -4.81 10.52 6.87
CA PHE A 15 -5.07 9.54 5.84
C PHE A 15 -6.50 9.02 5.93
N ARG A 16 -7.05 8.65 4.78
CA ARG A 16 -8.37 8.01 4.68
C ARG A 16 -8.19 6.55 4.29
N VAL A 17 -8.89 5.66 4.97
CA VAL A 17 -9.04 4.28 4.52
C VAL A 17 -10.14 4.25 3.47
N LEU A 18 -9.85 3.62 2.35
CA LEU A 18 -10.80 3.30 1.31
C LEU A 18 -10.98 1.79 1.29
N ILE A 19 -12.23 1.34 1.35
CA ILE A 19 -12.58 -0.08 1.35
C ILE A 19 -13.22 -0.39 0.00
N GLY A 20 -12.65 -1.34 -0.73
CA GLY A 20 -13.18 -1.84 -1.99
C GLY A 20 -13.07 -3.37 -2.04
N SER A 21 -13.74 -3.96 -3.02
CA SER A 21 -13.65 -5.39 -3.33
C SER A 21 -13.19 -5.60 -4.76
N VAL A 22 -12.54 -6.73 -4.99
CA VAL A 22 -12.11 -7.21 -6.31
C VAL A 22 -12.71 -8.60 -6.51
N ASP A 23 -13.34 -8.79 -7.66
CA ASP A 23 -13.97 -10.05 -8.09
C ASP A 23 -13.44 -10.41 -9.48
N ARG A 24 -12.11 -10.50 -9.55
CA ARG A 24 -11.31 -10.82 -10.74
C ARG A 24 -10.15 -11.71 -10.32
N ASP A 25 -9.73 -12.56 -11.25
CA ASP A 25 -8.50 -13.33 -11.10
C ASP A 25 -7.31 -12.41 -11.35
N LEU A 26 -6.35 -12.42 -10.44
CA LEU A 26 -5.15 -11.61 -10.50
C LEU A 26 -3.93 -12.50 -10.59
N ASP A 27 -2.95 -12.07 -11.37
CA ASP A 27 -1.71 -12.82 -11.55
C ASP A 27 -0.89 -12.85 -10.26
N ASP A 28 -0.55 -14.04 -9.80
CA ASP A 28 0.37 -14.22 -8.66
C ASP A 28 1.82 -14.13 -9.16
N VAL A 29 2.51 -13.05 -8.77
CA VAL A 29 3.90 -12.82 -9.19
C VAL A 29 4.94 -13.26 -8.15
N ASN A 30 4.54 -13.93 -7.07
CA ASN A 30 5.45 -14.37 -6.01
C ASN A 30 6.55 -15.32 -6.49
N ALA A 31 6.25 -16.13 -7.51
CA ALA A 31 7.18 -17.11 -8.06
C ALA A 31 8.10 -16.52 -9.14
N VAL A 32 7.88 -15.27 -9.57
CA VAL A 32 8.67 -14.66 -10.65
C VAL A 32 10.04 -14.24 -10.09
N PRO A 33 11.16 -14.79 -10.60
CA PRO A 33 12.48 -14.53 -10.02
C PRO A 33 12.86 -13.05 -10.06
N GLY A 34 13.30 -12.52 -8.92
CA GLY A 34 13.79 -11.14 -8.80
C GLY A 34 12.70 -10.05 -8.81
N VAL A 35 11.43 -10.41 -9.02
CA VAL A 35 10.33 -9.42 -9.03
C VAL A 35 10.06 -8.82 -7.65
N LEU A 36 10.41 -9.52 -6.57
CA LEU A 36 10.22 -9.07 -5.20
C LEU A 36 11.51 -8.59 -4.54
N ASP A 37 12.24 -7.70 -5.22
CA ASP A 37 13.39 -7.01 -4.65
C ASP A 37 12.94 -5.82 -3.76
N PRO A 38 13.45 -5.69 -2.52
CA PRO A 38 13.02 -4.64 -1.60
C PRO A 38 13.48 -3.22 -2.01
N ASP A 39 14.58 -3.13 -2.77
CA ASP A 39 15.32 -1.90 -3.05
C ASP A 39 15.38 -1.55 -4.55
N ASP A 40 15.38 -2.53 -5.46
CA ASP A 40 15.37 -2.35 -6.93
C ASP A 40 14.07 -2.83 -7.58
N TYR A 41 13.22 -1.89 -7.97
CA TYR A 41 11.90 -2.16 -8.52
C TYR A 41 11.93 -2.38 -10.05
N SER A 42 13.11 -2.45 -10.68
CA SER A 42 13.24 -2.55 -12.14
C SER A 42 12.59 -3.82 -12.69
N ALA A 43 12.82 -4.97 -12.05
CA ALA A 43 12.22 -6.25 -12.43
C ALA A 43 10.69 -6.24 -12.21
N SER A 44 10.21 -5.76 -11.05
CA SER A 44 8.78 -5.66 -10.75
C SER A 44 8.04 -4.77 -11.73
N GLN A 45 8.64 -3.64 -12.11
CA GLN A 45 8.05 -2.73 -13.09
C GLN A 45 8.04 -3.33 -14.50
N ALA A 46 9.06 -4.10 -14.89
CA ALA A 46 9.07 -4.81 -16.16
C ALA A 46 7.97 -5.86 -16.21
N GLU A 47 7.83 -6.67 -15.16
CA GLU A 47 6.77 -7.68 -15.04
C GLU A 47 5.37 -7.05 -15.07
N GLY A 48 5.14 -6.01 -14.24
CA GLY A 48 3.86 -5.30 -14.24
C GLY A 48 3.51 -4.66 -15.58
N ARG A 49 4.50 -4.17 -16.34
CA ARG A 49 4.29 -3.69 -17.72
C ARG A 49 3.91 -4.81 -18.68
N ALA A 50 4.56 -5.97 -18.57
CA ALA A 50 4.27 -7.12 -19.41
C ALA A 50 2.85 -7.67 -19.15
N LEU A 51 2.47 -7.85 -17.88
CA LEU A 51 1.13 -8.30 -17.49
C LEU A 51 0.04 -7.33 -17.96
N ARG A 52 0.25 -6.03 -17.76
CA ARG A 52 -0.67 -5.01 -18.27
C ARG A 52 -0.81 -5.05 -19.80
N ALA A 53 0.28 -5.27 -20.52
CA ALA A 53 0.28 -5.37 -21.98
C ALA A 53 -0.37 -6.66 -22.49
N ALA A 54 -0.48 -7.69 -21.63
CA ALA A 54 -1.19 -8.93 -21.89
C ALA A 54 -2.66 -8.89 -21.44
N ASP A 55 -3.21 -7.69 -21.18
CA ASP A 55 -4.59 -7.46 -20.73
C ASP A 55 -4.95 -8.15 -19.39
N SER A 56 -3.97 -8.37 -18.52
CA SER A 56 -4.24 -8.76 -17.13
C SER A 56 -5.07 -7.71 -16.39
N ASP A 57 -5.93 -8.15 -15.47
CA ASP A 57 -6.71 -7.28 -14.58
C ASP A 57 -5.84 -6.67 -13.46
N GLY A 58 -4.76 -7.35 -13.09
CA GLY A 58 -3.89 -6.95 -12.00
C GLY A 58 -3.05 -8.11 -11.46
N LEU A 59 -2.38 -7.86 -10.34
CA LEU A 59 -1.49 -8.81 -9.71
C LEU A 59 -1.60 -8.83 -8.19
N VAL A 60 -1.19 -9.94 -7.60
CA VAL A 60 -1.00 -10.13 -6.17
C VAL A 60 0.44 -10.55 -5.86
N TRP A 61 0.96 -10.10 -4.72
CA TRP A 61 2.30 -10.45 -4.26
C TRP A 61 2.45 -10.33 -2.75
N ASN A 62 3.46 -10.99 -2.20
CA ASN A 62 3.87 -10.84 -0.81
C ASN A 62 4.60 -9.51 -0.62
N SER A 63 4.23 -8.77 0.42
CA SER A 63 4.82 -7.48 0.73
C SER A 63 6.31 -7.61 1.05
N VAL A 64 7.15 -6.90 0.30
CA VAL A 64 8.58 -6.76 0.58
C VAL A 64 8.88 -5.86 1.78
N ARG A 65 7.85 -5.20 2.36
CA ARG A 65 7.99 -4.26 3.50
C ARG A 65 7.29 -4.71 4.77
N MET A 66 6.39 -5.69 4.69
CA MET A 66 5.65 -6.23 5.83
C MET A 66 5.62 -7.75 5.74
N PRO A 67 6.44 -8.48 6.51
CA PRO A 67 6.43 -9.94 6.54
C PRO A 67 5.03 -10.50 6.81
N GLY A 68 4.61 -11.48 6.00
CA GLY A 68 3.27 -12.07 6.07
C GLY A 68 2.13 -11.19 5.52
N GLY A 69 2.43 -9.97 5.08
CA GLY A 69 1.46 -9.09 4.42
C GLY A 69 1.31 -9.42 2.95
N GLY A 70 0.09 -9.33 2.44
CA GLY A 70 -0.22 -9.41 1.00
C GLY A 70 -0.43 -8.03 0.39
N CYS A 71 -0.14 -7.91 -0.89
CA CYS A 71 -0.37 -6.72 -1.69
C CYS A 71 -1.14 -7.07 -2.96
N ILE A 72 -1.88 -6.09 -3.45
CA ILE A 72 -2.70 -6.15 -4.65
C ILE A 72 -2.42 -4.93 -5.50
N GLY A 73 -2.38 -5.10 -6.82
CA GLY A 73 -2.19 -4.05 -7.79
C GLY A 73 -3.19 -4.24 -8.92
N ILE A 74 -3.94 -3.19 -9.24
CA ILE A 74 -5.04 -3.24 -10.21
C ILE A 74 -4.68 -2.36 -11.40
N PHE A 75 -4.85 -2.87 -12.62
CA PHE A 75 -4.51 -2.12 -13.84
C PHE A 75 -5.65 -1.26 -14.39
N TRP A 76 -6.90 -1.64 -14.11
CA TRP A 76 -8.07 -1.01 -14.69
C TRP A 76 -9.08 -0.54 -13.62
N PRO A 77 -9.67 0.66 -13.77
CA PRO A 77 -10.61 1.19 -12.77
C PRO A 77 -11.86 0.33 -12.55
N ASP A 78 -12.29 -0.47 -13.54
CA ASP A 78 -13.47 -1.31 -13.53
C ASP A 78 -13.26 -2.71 -12.92
N VAL A 79 -12.01 -3.07 -12.59
CA VAL A 79 -11.65 -4.29 -11.84
C VAL A 79 -11.95 -4.16 -10.35
N ILE A 80 -11.98 -2.93 -9.83
CA ILE A 80 -12.27 -2.63 -8.42
C ILE A 80 -13.57 -1.85 -8.30
N THR A 81 -14.37 -2.17 -7.28
CA THR A 81 -15.59 -1.41 -6.99
C THR A 81 -15.29 0.03 -6.62
N ILE A 82 -16.24 0.95 -6.83
CA ILE A 82 -16.18 2.29 -6.23
C ILE A 82 -15.99 2.14 -4.72
N PRO A 83 -14.88 2.62 -4.15
CA PRO A 83 -14.58 2.35 -2.76
C PRO A 83 -15.54 3.12 -1.85
N VAL A 84 -15.92 2.47 -0.75
CA VAL A 84 -16.61 3.15 0.35
C VAL A 84 -15.57 3.73 1.30
N GLN A 85 -15.84 4.92 1.81
CA GLN A 85 -14.95 5.56 2.77
C GLN A 85 -15.01 4.81 4.11
N GLY A 86 -13.86 4.34 4.57
CA GLY A 86 -13.67 3.75 5.89
C GLY A 86 -13.26 4.79 6.93
N ARG A 87 -12.44 4.36 7.89
CA ARG A 87 -11.93 5.21 8.97
C ARG A 87 -10.91 6.23 8.47
N HIS A 88 -10.74 7.31 9.23
CA HIS A 88 -9.63 8.24 9.06
C HIS A 88 -8.62 8.09 10.20
N TYR A 89 -7.36 8.30 9.88
CA TYR A 89 -6.24 8.17 10.80
C TYR A 89 -5.32 9.38 10.70
N SER A 90 -4.81 9.81 11.85
CA SER A 90 -3.77 10.84 11.95
C SER A 90 -2.47 10.19 12.39
N TYR A 91 -1.45 10.22 11.54
CA TYR A 91 -0.15 9.63 11.78
C TYR A 91 0.77 10.71 12.31
N HIS A 92 1.29 10.53 13.52
CA HIS A 92 2.25 11.47 14.10
C HIS A 92 3.67 11.13 13.67
N TRP A 93 4.44 12.15 13.32
CA TRP A 93 5.84 12.04 12.91
C TRP A 93 6.75 12.61 14.00
N ASP A 94 7.61 11.77 14.58
CA ASP A 94 8.54 12.18 15.65
C ASP A 94 9.85 12.79 15.13
N GLY A 95 10.00 12.95 13.81
CA GLY A 95 11.25 13.35 13.15
C GLY A 95 12.06 12.19 12.55
N ALA A 96 11.78 10.95 12.97
CA ALA A 96 12.49 9.75 12.54
C ALA A 96 11.56 8.64 12.05
N ARG A 97 10.38 8.47 12.63
CA ARG A 97 9.36 7.49 12.23
C ARG A 97 7.96 7.98 12.61
N VAL A 98 6.97 7.18 12.23
CA VAL A 98 5.66 7.25 12.87
C VAL A 98 5.75 6.49 14.18
N ASP A 99 5.51 7.17 15.29
CA ASP A 99 5.55 6.63 16.65
C ASP A 99 4.15 6.30 17.19
N PHE A 100 3.10 7.01 16.75
CA PHE A 100 1.73 6.64 17.02
C PHE A 100 0.75 7.07 15.92
N VAL A 101 -0.42 6.44 15.92
CA VAL A 101 -1.54 6.75 15.03
C VAL A 101 -2.80 6.98 15.85
N ARG A 102 -3.52 8.07 15.58
CA ARG A 102 -4.82 8.39 16.20
C ARG A 102 -5.96 8.09 15.24
N GLN A 103 -6.97 7.35 15.71
CA GLN A 103 -8.25 7.19 15.02
C GLN A 103 -9.09 8.46 15.15
N HIS A 104 -9.57 9.02 14.03
CA HIS A 104 -10.41 10.23 14.06
C HIS A 104 -11.80 9.98 14.66
N ASP A 105 -12.39 8.81 14.41
CA ASP A 105 -13.76 8.48 14.82
C ASP A 105 -13.89 8.23 16.33
N THR A 106 -12.87 7.62 16.94
CA THR A 106 -12.90 7.22 18.36
C THR A 106 -11.92 8.00 19.24
N GLY A 107 -10.98 8.73 18.65
CA GLY A 107 -9.85 9.33 19.37
C GLY A 107 -8.83 8.32 19.88
N LYS A 108 -9.01 7.00 19.62
CA LYS A 108 -8.09 5.95 20.08
C LYS A 108 -6.69 6.17 19.51
N VAL A 109 -5.68 6.15 20.39
CA VAL A 109 -4.27 6.22 20.02
C VAL A 109 -3.67 4.81 20.03
N LEU A 110 -2.98 4.47 18.96
CA LEU A 110 -2.30 3.21 18.75
C LEU A 110 -0.80 3.49 18.64
N ALA A 111 -0.01 2.91 19.54
CA ALA A 111 1.44 2.98 19.45
C ALA A 111 1.93 2.16 18.25
N VAL A 112 2.94 2.69 17.55
CA VAL A 112 3.66 1.97 16.49
C VAL A 112 4.97 1.48 17.10
N THR A 113 5.05 0.17 17.29
CA THR A 113 6.24 -0.51 17.84
C THR A 113 7.20 -0.93 16.74
#